data_AF-A0A9E5NL10-F1
#
_entry.id   AF-A0A9E5NL10-F1
#
_cell.length_a   1.000
_cell.length_b   1.000
_cell.length_c   1.000
_cell.angle_alpha   90.00
_cell.angle_beta   90.00
_cell.angle_gamma   90.00
#
_symmetry.space_group_name_H-M   'P 1'
#
loop_
_entity.id
_entity.type
_entity.pdbx_description
1 polymer ?
#
loop_
_entity_poly.entity_id
_entity_poly.type
_entity_poly.pdbx_seq_one_letter_code
_entity_poly.pdbx_strand_id
1 'polypeptide(L)'
;MASDVAVCVFVDGEFYRTLVASPGMLEELATGHLYTEGVVSSPADIVELSIQDARVDASLRRPVDVLEVMMGKNLLLTTACAASR
;
A
#
# COMPACT_ATOMS: atom_id res chain seq x y z
N MET A 1 3.91 2.65 -26.07
CA MET A 1 4.41 1.56 -25.22
C MET A 1 4.16 1.96 -23.79
N ALA A 2 3.58 1.09 -22.97
CA ALA A 2 3.51 1.34 -21.52
C ALA A 2 4.91 1.14 -20.94
N SER A 3 5.35 2.07 -20.08
CA SER A 3 6.63 1.99 -19.38
C SER A 3 6.30 1.85 -17.90
N ASP A 4 6.63 0.70 -17.31
CA ASP A 4 6.42 0.47 -15.88
C ASP A 4 7.69 0.82 -15.11
N VAL A 5 7.50 1.47 -13.97
CA VAL A 5 8.55 1.90 -13.05
C VAL A 5 8.27 1.38 -11.64
N ALA A 6 9.32 1.23 -10.85
CA ALA A 6 9.19 0.91 -9.42
C ALA A 6 8.86 2.20 -8.65
N VAL A 7 7.65 2.27 -8.09
CA VAL A 7 7.18 3.37 -7.25
C VAL A 7 7.28 2.96 -5.78
N CYS A 8 8.11 3.65 -5.00
CA CYS A 8 8.27 3.40 -3.57
C CYS A 8 7.29 4.25 -2.77
N VAL A 9 6.47 3.60 -1.95
CA VAL A 9 5.48 4.26 -1.08
C VAL A 9 5.98 4.23 0.36
N PHE A 10 5.95 5.40 0.99
CA PHE A 10 6.27 5.61 2.39
C PHE A 10 5.03 6.17 3.10
N VAL A 11 4.84 5.78 4.36
CA VAL A 11 3.74 6.24 5.22
C VAL A 11 4.35 6.75 6.51
N ASP A 12 4.10 8.01 6.85
CA ASP A 12 4.66 8.71 8.02
C ASP A 12 6.20 8.55 8.15
N GLY A 13 6.89 8.50 7.00
CA GLY A 13 8.34 8.34 6.92
C GLY A 13 8.85 6.89 6.89
N GLU A 14 7.98 5.91 7.14
CA GLU A 14 8.33 4.49 7.12
C GLU A 14 8.12 3.89 5.73
N PHE A 15 9.03 3.00 5.30
CA PHE A 15 8.86 2.28 4.05
C PHE A 15 7.68 1.32 4.16
N TYR A 16 6.68 1.50 3.30
CA TYR A 16 5.53 0.62 3.24
C TYR A 16 5.71 -0.47 2.18
N ARG A 17 5.89 -0.10 0.91
CA ARG A 17 6.12 -1.07 -0.18
C ARG A 17 6.58 -0.42 -1.48
N THR A 18 6.98 -1.28 -2.43
CA THR A 18 7.18 -0.90 -3.83
C THR A 18 6.02 -1.40 -4.69
N LEU A 19 5.54 -0.55 -5.59
CA LEU A 19 4.55 -0.85 -6.63
C LEU A 19 5.24 -0.84 -8.00
N VAL A 20 4.82 -1.71 -8.91
CA VAL A 20 5.22 -1.63 -10.33
C VAL A 20 4.03 -1.03 -11.07
N ALA A 21 4.20 0.18 -11.60
CA ALA A 21 3.13 0.93 -12.24
C ALA A 21 3.67 1.87 -13.32
N SER A 22 2.79 2.32 -14.21
CA SER A 22 3.11 3.43 -15.11
C SER A 22 3.33 4.73 -14.32
N PRO A 23 4.24 5.62 -14.74
CA PRO A 23 4.67 6.79 -13.96
C PRO A 23 3.63 7.94 -13.87
N GLY A 24 2.36 7.68 -14.19
CA GLY A 24 1.29 8.67 -14.18
C GLY A 24 0.23 8.34 -13.14
N MET A 25 -0.53 9.35 -12.72
CA MET A 25 -1.61 9.22 -11.74
C MET A 25 -1.15 8.58 -10.42
N LEU A 26 0.04 8.96 -9.94
CA LEU A 26 0.64 8.39 -8.75
C LEU A 26 -0.12 8.76 -7.46
N GLU A 27 -0.82 9.91 -7.46
CA GLU A 27 -1.67 10.34 -6.35
C GLU A 27 -2.89 9.42 -6.22
N GLU A 28 -3.57 9.13 -7.33
CA GLU A 28 -4.71 8.24 -7.38
C GLU A 28 -4.30 6.78 -7.09
N LEU A 29 -3.15 6.36 -7.64
CA LEU A 29 -2.55 5.07 -7.34
C LEU A 29 -2.32 4.94 -5.83
N ALA A 30 -1.61 5.88 -5.21
CA ALA A 30 -1.30 5.84 -3.79
C ALA A 30 -2.56 5.88 -2.93
N THR A 31 -3.48 6.80 -3.21
CA THR A 31 -4.74 6.94 -2.46
C THR A 31 -5.58 5.67 -2.52
N GLY A 32 -5.82 5.15 -3.72
CA GLY A 32 -6.62 3.93 -3.92
C GLY A 32 -5.95 2.70 -3.32
N HIS A 33 -4.62 2.67 -3.39
CA HIS A 33 -3.82 1.60 -2.82
C HIS A 33 -3.89 1.57 -1.29
N LEU A 34 -3.62 2.70 -0.62
CA LEU A 34 -3.67 2.82 0.84
C LEU A 34 -5.08 2.50 1.38
N TYR A 35 -6.13 2.92 0.66
CA TYR A 35 -7.51 2.60 1.02
C TYR A 35 -7.82 1.09 0.88
N THR A 36 -7.50 0.51 -0.27
CA THR A 36 -7.76 -0.91 -0.55
C THR A 36 -6.92 -1.82 0.35
N GLU A 37 -5.73 -1.37 0.72
CA GLU A 37 -4.88 -2.11 1.63
C GLU A 37 -5.31 -2.00 3.10
N GLY A 38 -6.27 -1.13 3.42
CA GLY A 38 -6.74 -0.90 4.78
C GLY A 38 -5.75 -0.10 5.63
N VAL A 39 -4.77 0.56 5.00
CA VAL A 39 -3.89 1.52 5.68
C VAL A 39 -4.71 2.75 6.09
N VAL A 40 -5.64 3.17 5.24
CA VAL A 40 -6.62 4.21 5.56
C VAL A 40 -8.04 3.72 5.35
N SER A 41 -8.99 4.27 6.11
CA SER A 41 -10.42 3.95 5.99
C SER A 41 -11.18 4.94 5.11
N SER A 42 -10.56 6.07 4.80
CA SER A 42 -11.08 7.13 3.97
C SER A 42 -9.92 7.93 3.35
N PRO A 43 -10.06 8.49 2.13
CA PRO A 43 -9.09 9.43 1.59
C PRO A 43 -8.81 10.62 2.52
N ALA A 44 -9.80 11.01 3.34
CA ALA A 44 -9.66 12.11 4.31
C ALA A 44 -8.72 11.78 5.48
N ASP A 45 -8.32 10.52 5.65
CA ASP A 45 -7.31 10.12 6.64
C ASP A 45 -5.89 10.47 6.17
N ILE A 46 -5.69 10.74 4.87
CA ILE A 46 -4.44 11.23 4.30
C ILE A 46 -4.42 12.76 4.41
N VAL A 47 -3.43 13.29 5.12
CA VAL A 47 -3.23 14.73 5.32
C VAL A 47 -2.47 15.34 4.15
N GLU A 48 -1.46 14.61 3.66
CA GLU A 48 -0.59 15.07 2.57
C GLU A 48 -0.08 13.87 1.77
N LEU A 49 0.03 14.06 0.45
CA LEU A 49 0.79 13.19 -0.45
C LEU A 49 1.87 14.04 -1.12
N SER A 50 3.13 13.73 -0.85
CA SER A 50 4.27 14.30 -1.55
C SER A 50 4.78 13.30 -2.58
N ILE A 51 4.87 13.72 -3.84
CA ILE A 51 5.32 12.89 -4.94
C ILE A 51 6.58 13.50 -5.55
N GLN A 52 7.67 12.75 -5.53
CA GLN A 52 8.94 13.12 -6.16
C GLN A 52 9.44 11.95 -6.99
N ASP A 53 9.40 12.10 -8.32
CA ASP A 53 9.70 11.04 -9.28
C ASP A 53 8.88 9.76 -9.00
N ALA A 54 9.55 8.66 -8.66
CA ALA A 54 8.94 7.38 -8.34
C ALA A 54 8.88 7.12 -6.82
N ARG A 55 8.83 8.19 -6.02
CA ARG A 55 8.65 8.13 -4.57
C ARG A 55 7.36 8.85 -4.17
N VAL A 56 6.56 8.17 -3.36
CA VAL A 56 5.36 8.73 -2.73
C VAL A 56 5.55 8.70 -1.21
N ASP A 57 5.39 9.85 -0.56
CA ASP A 57 5.35 9.99 0.89
C ASP A 57 3.92 10.39 1.30
N ALA A 58 3.25 9.54 2.07
CA ALA A 58 1.93 9.80 2.62
C ALA A 58 2.05 10.17 4.10
N SER A 59 1.46 11.30 4.48
CA SER A 59 1.30 11.67 5.90
C SER A 59 -0.13 11.44 6.33
N LEU A 60 -0.33 10.69 7.41
CA LEU A 60 -1.66 10.31 7.89
C LEU A 60 -2.11 11.16 9.07
N ARG A 61 -3.42 11.32 9.20
CA ARG A 61 -4.04 12.04 10.32
C ARG A 61 -3.84 11.31 11.64
N ARG A 62 -3.75 9.98 11.59
CA ARG A 62 -3.49 9.11 12.72
C ARG A 62 -2.37 8.15 12.33
N PRO A 63 -1.39 7.91 13.20
CA PRO A 63 -0.32 6.97 12.91
C PRO A 63 -0.89 5.57 12.75
N VAL A 64 -0.31 4.82 11.80
CA VAL A 64 -0.68 3.43 11.49
C VAL A 64 0.60 2.59 11.54
N ASP A 65 0.53 1.43 12.20
CA ASP A 65 1.61 0.44 12.13
C ASP A 65 1.53 -0.27 10.77
N VAL A 66 2.39 0.14 9.84
CA VAL A 66 2.39 -0.42 8.48
C VAL A 66 2.85 -1.88 8.44
N LEU A 67 3.66 -2.33 9.41
CA LEU A 67 4.09 -3.73 9.48
C LEU A 67 2.91 -4.61 9.88
N GLU A 68 2.11 -4.18 10.85
CA GLU A 68 0.89 -4.89 11.26
C GLU A 68 -0.08 -5.03 10.06
N VAL A 69 -0.31 -3.94 9.31
CA VAL A 69 -1.19 -3.96 8.13
C VAL A 69 -0.70 -4.94 7.06
N MET A 70 0.61 -4.99 6.81
CA MET A 70 1.19 -5.93 5.84
C MET A 70 1.08 -7.39 6.31
N MET A 71 1.26 -7.64 7.61
CA MET A 71 1.19 -8.99 8.18
C MET A 71 -0.24 -9.53 8.27
N GLY A 72 -1.23 -8.66 8.51
CA GLY A 72 -2.64 -9.01 8.66
C GLY A 72 -3.30 -9.60 7.41
N LYS A 73 -2.64 -9.54 6.24
CA LYS A 73 -3.17 -10.01 4.95
C LYS A 73 -2.57 -11.32 4.44
N ASN A 74 -1.70 -11.98 5.22
CA ASN A 74 -1.31 -13.36 4.94
C ASN A 74 -2.47 -14.31 5.31
N LEU A 75 -3.50 -14.35 4.48
CA LEU A 75 -4.53 -15.38 4.55
C LEU A 75 -3.90 -16.71 4.11
N LEU A 76 -3.43 -17.49 5.08
CA LEU A 76 -2.99 -18.86 4.83
C LEU A 76 -4.23 -19.73 4.53
N LEU A 77 -4.54 -19.91 3.25
CA LEU A 77 -5.56 -20.83 2.77
C LEU A 77 -5.05 -22.28 2.87
N THR A 78 -5.02 -22.86 4.07
CA THR A 78 -4.75 -24.31 4.22
C THR A 78 -6.02 -25.13 3.99
N THR A 79 -6.48 -25.27 2.75
CA THR A 79 -7.38 -26.38 2.41
C THR A 79 -6.53 -27.62 2.18
N ALA A 80 -6.09 -28.25 3.26
CA ALA A 80 -5.58 -29.62 3.19
C ALA A 80 -6.76 -30.57 3.40
N CYS A 81 -7.16 -31.28 2.34
CA CYS A 81 -8.01 -32.46 2.48
C CYS A 81 -7.17 -33.59 3.07
N ALA A 82 -6.99 -33.59 4.39
CA ALA A 82 -6.53 -34.80 5.08
C ALA A 82 -7.71 -35.78 5.10
N ALA A 83 -7.79 -36.62 4.06
CA ALA A 83 -8.66 -37.80 4.08
C ALA A 83 -8.19 -38.70 5.22
N SER A 84 -9.00 -38.78 6.29
CA SER A 84 -8.83 -39.75 7.36
C SER A 84 -8.91 -41.17 6.81
N ARG A 85 -7.87 -41.98 7.05
CA ARG A 85 -7.94 -43.44 7.04
C ARG A 85 -7.56 -43.96 8.41
#